data_AF-A6X428-F1
#
_entry.id   AF-A6X428-F1
#
_cell.length_a   1.000
_cell.length_b   1.000
_cell.length_c   1.000
_cell.angle_alpha   90.00
_cell.angle_beta   90.00
_cell.angle_gamma   90.00
#
_symmetry.space_group_name_H-M   'P 1'
#
loop_
_entity.id
_entity.type
_entity.pdbx_description
1 polymer ?
#
loop_
_entity_poly.entity_id
_entity_poly.type
_entity_poly.pdbx_seq_one_letter_code
_entity_poly.pdbx_strand_id
1 'polypeptide(L)'
;MAKEIASIIEEINRIDDPTGRKLTLPDDALIHKYESATGFQFSEDYKEFLKNVSNAFVGYLSPLILNEEMGGVYGELLTTIQQARSVGLPDNWLPICEDNGDYYCIAPDGLIRFWSHDGPSDESWPNLATWADEVWIQGK
;
A
#
# COMPACT_ATOMS: atom_id res chain seq x y z
N MET A 1 -6.05 16.15 11.57
CA MET A 1 -6.83 16.50 10.35
C MET A 1 -6.44 15.49 9.29
N ALA A 2 -7.39 15.00 8.51
CA ALA A 2 -7.09 14.09 7.40
C ALA A 2 -6.16 14.81 6.41
N LYS A 3 -5.01 14.18 6.08
CA LYS A 3 -4.13 14.70 5.03
C LYS A 3 -4.71 14.36 3.65
N GLU A 4 -4.33 15.14 2.65
CA GLU A 4 -4.67 14.93 1.25
C GLU A 4 -3.55 14.16 0.55
N ILE A 5 -3.92 13.22 -0.31
CA ILE A 5 -2.96 12.32 -0.97
C ILE A 5 -1.95 13.07 -1.84
N ALA A 6 -2.37 14.15 -2.53
CA ALA A 6 -1.51 14.96 -3.37
C ALA A 6 -0.35 15.60 -2.58
N SER A 7 -0.64 16.13 -1.38
CA SER A 7 0.38 16.72 -0.51
C SER A 7 1.40 15.68 -0.05
N ILE A 8 0.97 14.43 0.18
CA ILE A 8 1.84 13.33 0.58
C ILE A 8 2.72 12.87 -0.57
N ILE A 9 2.17 12.76 -1.78
CA ILE A 9 2.92 12.43 -2.99
C ILE A 9 4.05 13.44 -3.21
N GLU A 10 3.77 14.74 -3.10
CA GLU A 10 4.79 15.78 -3.20
C GLU A 10 5.88 15.64 -2.14
N GLU A 11 5.51 15.32 -0.91
CA GLU A 11 6.45 15.16 0.19
C GLU A 11 7.37 13.95 -0.02
N ILE A 12 6.81 12.80 -0.41
CA ILE A 12 7.60 11.60 -0.74
C ILE A 12 8.55 11.87 -1.90
N ASN A 13 8.09 12.53 -2.97
CA ASN A 13 8.93 12.90 -4.11
C ASN A 13 10.04 13.90 -3.75
N ARG A 14 9.89 14.69 -2.66
CA ARG A 14 10.98 15.52 -2.13
C ARG A 14 12.00 14.72 -1.33
N ILE A 15 11.57 13.65 -0.65
CA ILE A 15 12.44 12.80 0.17
C ILE A 15 13.23 11.83 -0.71
N ASP A 16 12.56 11.19 -1.66
CA ASP A 16 13.13 10.23 -2.60
C ASP A 16 12.84 10.70 -4.04
N ASP A 17 13.87 11.22 -4.73
CA ASP A 17 13.70 11.83 -6.05
C ASP A 17 13.20 10.79 -7.08
N PRO A 18 12.05 11.03 -7.74
CA PRO A 18 11.46 10.07 -8.68
C PRO A 18 12.36 9.74 -9.88
N THR A 19 13.30 10.63 -10.25
CA THR A 19 14.25 10.39 -11.35
C THR A 19 15.32 9.35 -11.02
N GLY A 20 15.55 9.07 -9.73
CA GLY A 20 16.53 8.09 -9.26
C GLY A 20 15.97 6.68 -9.01
N ARG A 21 14.64 6.52 -9.06
CA ARG A 21 13.97 5.25 -8.72
C ARG A 21 14.13 4.21 -9.83
N LYS A 22 14.36 2.96 -9.44
CA LYS A 22 14.61 1.85 -10.37
C LYS A 22 13.35 1.11 -10.80
N LEU A 23 12.35 1.08 -9.94
CA LEU A 23 11.10 0.35 -10.18
C LEU A 23 10.14 1.24 -10.97
N THR A 24 9.48 0.65 -11.96
CA THR A 24 8.48 1.34 -12.78
C THR A 24 7.18 1.51 -12.00
N LEU A 25 6.53 2.66 -12.14
CA LEU A 25 5.19 2.89 -11.60
C LEU A 25 4.13 2.26 -12.51
N PRO A 26 3.04 1.71 -11.96
CA PRO A 26 1.94 1.20 -12.75
C PRO A 26 1.21 2.31 -13.51
N ASP A 27 0.55 1.94 -14.61
CA ASP A 27 -0.45 2.76 -15.28
C ASP A 27 -1.88 2.29 -14.92
N ASP A 28 -2.89 2.98 -15.45
CA ASP A 28 -4.30 2.65 -15.20
C ASP A 28 -4.67 1.26 -15.76
N ALA A 29 -4.02 0.79 -16.83
CA ALA A 29 -4.30 -0.52 -17.41
C ALA A 29 -3.82 -1.66 -16.50
N LEU A 30 -2.62 -1.51 -15.92
CA LEU A 30 -2.09 -2.44 -14.93
C LEU A 30 -2.94 -2.44 -13.66
N ILE A 31 -3.31 -1.27 -13.15
CA ILE A 31 -4.21 -1.15 -11.99
C ILE A 31 -5.53 -1.91 -12.25
N HIS A 32 -6.15 -1.71 -13.41
CA HIS A 32 -7.40 -2.40 -13.76
C HIS A 32 -7.25 -3.93 -13.81
N LYS A 33 -6.09 -4.42 -14.26
CA LYS A 33 -5.75 -5.86 -14.27
C LYS A 33 -5.74 -6.42 -12.84
N TYR A 34 -5.19 -5.67 -11.88
CA TYR A 34 -5.18 -6.04 -10.46
C TYR A 34 -6.55 -5.97 -9.81
N GLU A 35 -7.33 -4.91 -10.06
CA GLU A 35 -8.71 -4.81 -9.58
C GLU A 35 -9.53 -6.01 -10.06
N SER A 36 -9.38 -6.39 -11.34
CA SER A 36 -10.07 -7.54 -11.94
C SER A 36 -9.63 -8.88 -11.34
N ALA A 37 -8.33 -9.06 -11.11
CA ALA A 37 -7.78 -10.32 -10.59
C ALA A 37 -8.06 -10.53 -9.10
N THR A 38 -8.07 -9.44 -8.32
CA THR A 38 -8.25 -9.49 -6.87
C THR A 38 -9.71 -9.32 -6.44
N GLY A 39 -10.56 -8.75 -7.30
CA GLY A 39 -11.94 -8.38 -6.96
C GLY A 39 -12.06 -7.12 -6.11
N PHE A 40 -10.94 -6.46 -5.77
CA PHE A 40 -10.95 -5.17 -5.09
C PHE A 40 -11.20 -4.04 -6.08
N GLN A 41 -11.94 -3.05 -5.62
CA GLN A 41 -12.02 -1.75 -6.27
C GLN A 41 -11.12 -0.78 -5.51
N PHE A 42 -10.10 -0.24 -6.18
CA PHE A 42 -9.16 0.68 -5.58
C PHE A 42 -9.78 2.07 -5.50
N SER A 43 -9.56 2.76 -4.39
CA SER A 43 -9.95 4.17 -4.25
C SER A 43 -9.08 5.05 -5.14
N GLU A 44 -9.59 6.22 -5.51
CA GLU A 44 -8.82 7.18 -6.32
C GLU A 44 -7.51 7.59 -5.61
N ASP A 45 -7.54 7.80 -4.29
CA ASP A 45 -6.34 8.08 -3.51
C ASP A 45 -5.30 6.94 -3.61
N TYR A 46 -5.73 5.67 -3.56
CA TYR A 46 -4.80 4.56 -3.68
C TYR A 46 -4.24 4.43 -5.10
N LYS A 47 -5.05 4.69 -6.13
CA LYS A 47 -4.57 4.73 -7.51
C LYS A 47 -3.54 5.83 -7.73
N GLU A 48 -3.79 7.04 -7.21
CA GLU A 48 -2.83 8.14 -7.29
C GLU A 48 -1.54 7.80 -6.52
N PHE A 49 -1.64 7.19 -5.34
CA PHE A 49 -0.49 6.71 -4.61
C PHE A 49 0.35 5.70 -5.42
N LEU A 50 -0.30 4.67 -5.97
CA LEU A 50 0.33 3.65 -6.80
C LEU A 50 1.02 4.24 -8.02
N LYS A 51 0.37 5.16 -8.73
CA LYS A 51 0.92 5.75 -9.97
C LYS A 51 2.06 6.74 -9.75
N ASN A 52 2.25 7.24 -8.53
CA ASN A 52 3.21 8.32 -8.27
C ASN A 52 4.35 7.93 -7.32
N VAL A 53 4.10 7.08 -6.32
CA VAL A 53 5.04 6.89 -5.20
C VAL A 53 5.15 5.46 -4.67
N SER A 54 4.40 4.46 -5.17
CA SER A 54 4.57 3.09 -4.66
C SER A 54 5.96 2.50 -4.89
N ASN A 55 6.73 3.08 -5.82
CA ASN A 55 8.11 2.70 -6.10
C ASN A 55 9.15 3.45 -5.26
N ALA A 56 8.72 4.34 -4.37
CA ALA A 56 9.61 5.16 -3.56
C ALA A 56 10.21 4.35 -2.41
N PHE A 57 11.39 4.77 -1.96
CA PHE A 57 12.02 4.21 -0.77
C PHE A 57 12.11 5.28 0.33
N VAL A 58 11.18 5.22 1.28
CA VAL A 58 11.09 6.13 2.42
C VAL A 58 11.10 5.33 3.72
N GLY A 59 11.84 5.82 4.71
CA GLY A 59 11.89 5.17 6.03
C GLY A 59 12.42 3.73 5.96
N TYR A 60 11.71 2.80 6.59
CA TYR A 60 12.05 1.38 6.65
C TYR A 60 10.96 0.45 6.10
N LEU A 61 9.77 0.97 5.80
CA LEU A 61 8.67 0.23 5.21
C LEU A 61 8.64 0.41 3.69
N SER A 62 8.15 -0.60 2.98
CA SER A 62 7.94 -0.55 1.53
C SER A 62 6.47 -0.87 1.24
N PRO A 63 5.70 0.10 0.74
CA PRO A 63 4.37 -0.17 0.21
C PRO A 63 4.43 -1.22 -0.90
N LEU A 64 3.33 -1.95 -1.06
CA LEU A 64 3.24 -2.99 -2.08
C LEU A 64 3.22 -2.36 -3.48
N ILE A 65 3.96 -2.99 -4.38
CA ILE A 65 4.05 -2.57 -5.79
C ILE A 65 3.16 -3.43 -6.67
N LEU A 66 2.85 -2.89 -7.85
CA LEU A 66 2.27 -3.64 -8.95
C LEU A 66 3.35 -3.91 -10.00
N ASN A 67 3.28 -5.07 -10.65
CA ASN A 67 4.14 -5.38 -11.77
C ASN A 67 3.38 -6.15 -12.86
N GLU A 68 3.94 -6.19 -14.08
CA GLU A 68 3.30 -6.83 -15.23
C GLU A 68 3.15 -8.35 -15.07
N GLU A 69 4.08 -8.98 -14.34
CA GLU A 69 4.09 -10.41 -14.06
C GLU A 69 2.97 -10.82 -13.10
N MET A 70 2.35 -9.86 -12.39
CA MET A 70 1.33 -10.07 -11.38
C MET A 70 1.76 -11.06 -10.31
N GLY A 71 2.99 -10.94 -9.83
CA GLY A 71 3.53 -11.95 -8.94
C GLY A 71 5.04 -11.99 -8.88
N GLY A 72 5.51 -13.07 -8.25
CA GLY A 72 6.86 -13.60 -8.47
C GLY A 72 7.96 -12.94 -7.67
N VAL A 73 7.68 -11.81 -7.02
CA VAL A 73 8.66 -11.08 -6.19
C VAL A 73 8.06 -10.68 -4.84
N TYR A 74 8.92 -10.56 -3.84
CA TYR A 74 8.53 -10.04 -2.54
C TYR A 74 8.11 -8.56 -2.64
N GLY A 75 7.10 -8.15 -1.87
CA GLY A 75 6.54 -6.79 -1.89
C GLY A 75 5.61 -6.51 -3.08
N GLU A 76 5.27 -7.51 -3.88
CA GLU A 76 4.28 -7.42 -4.95
C GLU A 76 2.88 -7.75 -4.43
N LEU A 77 1.89 -6.94 -4.81
CA LEU A 77 0.55 -6.97 -4.23
C LEU A 77 -0.15 -8.33 -4.28
N LEU A 78 -0.18 -9.01 -5.43
CA LEU A 78 -0.94 -10.26 -5.58
C LEU A 78 -0.32 -11.41 -4.79
N THR A 79 1.01 -11.49 -4.82
CA THR A 79 1.80 -12.43 -4.01
C THR A 79 1.55 -12.20 -2.53
N THR A 80 1.61 -10.95 -2.08
CA THR A 80 1.36 -10.60 -0.68
C THR A 80 -0.08 -10.87 -0.26
N ILE A 81 -1.09 -10.61 -1.11
CA ILE A 81 -2.48 -10.97 -0.82
C ILE A 81 -2.58 -12.49 -0.55
N GLN A 82 -2.04 -13.33 -1.44
CA GLN A 82 -2.11 -14.78 -1.28
C GLN A 82 -1.44 -15.25 0.03
N GLN A 83 -0.27 -14.68 0.35
CA GLN A 83 0.44 -14.97 1.61
C GLN A 83 -0.37 -14.53 2.82
N ALA A 84 -0.86 -13.30 2.83
CA ALA A 84 -1.63 -12.74 3.93
C ALA A 84 -2.92 -13.53 4.20
N ARG A 85 -3.63 -13.98 3.14
CA ARG A 85 -4.81 -14.85 3.29
C ARG A 85 -4.47 -16.18 3.93
N SER A 86 -3.31 -16.77 3.59
CA SER A 86 -2.90 -18.06 4.16
C SER A 86 -2.66 -18.01 5.67
N VAL A 87 -2.42 -16.81 6.23
CA VAL A 87 -2.21 -16.57 7.67
C VAL A 87 -3.41 -15.94 8.37
N GLY A 88 -4.53 -15.75 7.65
CA GLY A 88 -5.82 -15.35 8.25
C GLY A 88 -6.20 -13.88 8.10
N LEU A 89 -5.52 -13.10 7.24
CA LEU A 89 -5.95 -11.74 6.92
C LEU A 89 -7.35 -11.75 6.26
N PRO A 90 -8.34 -10.96 6.73
CA PRO A 90 -9.71 -10.98 6.21
C PRO A 90 -9.80 -10.72 4.69
N ASP A 91 -10.66 -11.47 3.99
CA ASP A 91 -10.78 -11.42 2.52
C ASP A 91 -11.10 -10.05 1.94
N ASN A 92 -11.80 -9.21 2.71
CA ASN A 92 -12.22 -7.86 2.32
C ASN A 92 -11.25 -6.76 2.76
N TRP A 93 -10.09 -7.10 3.32
CA TRP A 93 -9.03 -6.14 3.68
C TRP A 93 -7.92 -6.19 2.63
N LEU A 94 -7.66 -5.07 1.98
CA LEU A 94 -6.65 -4.95 0.93
C LEU A 94 -5.30 -4.58 1.56
N PRO A 95 -4.30 -5.47 1.62
CA PRO A 95 -2.98 -5.11 2.12
C PRO A 95 -2.34 -4.06 1.20
N ILE A 96 -1.66 -3.09 1.82
CA ILE A 96 -0.92 -2.02 1.13
C ILE A 96 0.56 -1.96 1.53
N CYS A 97 0.92 -2.62 2.64
CA CYS A 97 2.29 -2.75 3.11
C CYS A 97 2.38 -3.99 4.01
N GLU A 98 3.44 -4.77 3.86
CA GLU A 98 3.81 -5.83 4.80
C GLU A 98 4.87 -5.29 5.77
N ASP A 99 4.79 -5.71 7.04
CA ASP A 99 5.83 -5.51 8.05
C ASP A 99 6.02 -6.82 8.83
N ASN A 100 7.06 -7.60 8.50
CA ASN A 100 7.44 -8.81 9.24
C ASN A 100 6.29 -9.83 9.47
N GLY A 101 5.40 -10.00 8.49
CA GLY A 101 4.24 -10.89 8.59
C GLY A 101 2.97 -10.23 9.14
N ASP A 102 3.05 -8.97 9.55
CA ASP A 102 1.91 -8.10 9.81
C ASP A 102 1.59 -7.24 8.57
N TYR A 103 0.38 -6.68 8.52
CA TYR A 103 -0.09 -5.97 7.34
C TYR A 103 -0.83 -4.69 7.69
N TYR A 104 -0.45 -3.60 7.03
CA TYR A 104 -1.30 -2.42 6.92
C TYR A 104 -2.26 -2.63 5.76
N CYS A 105 -3.56 -2.47 6.03
CA CYS A 105 -4.61 -2.80 5.08
C CYS A 105 -5.63 -1.68 4.93
N ILE A 106 -6.11 -1.44 3.71
CA ILE A 106 -7.34 -0.68 3.47
C ILE A 106 -8.52 -1.60 3.80
N ALA A 107 -9.33 -1.19 4.77
CA ALA A 107 -10.56 -1.87 5.15
C ALA A 107 -11.76 -1.38 4.32
N PRO A 108 -12.91 -2.10 4.32
CA PRO A 108 -14.09 -1.73 3.52
C PRO A 108 -14.70 -0.36 3.86
N ASP A 109 -14.43 0.15 5.05
CA ASP A 109 -14.85 1.49 5.50
C ASP A 109 -13.90 2.61 5.05
N GLY A 110 -12.83 2.27 4.31
CA GLY A 110 -11.82 3.20 3.83
C GLY A 110 -10.73 3.54 4.86
N LEU A 111 -10.84 3.04 6.08
CA LEU A 111 -9.79 3.20 7.09
C LEU A 111 -8.59 2.33 6.73
N ILE A 112 -7.39 2.79 7.12
CA ILE A 112 -6.23 1.91 7.17
C ILE A 112 -6.22 1.22 8.53
N ARG A 113 -6.03 -0.08 8.56
CA ARG A 113 -5.97 -0.88 9.80
C ARG A 113 -4.69 -1.69 9.83
N PHE A 114 -4.10 -1.81 11.01
CA PHE A 114 -3.01 -2.74 11.24
C PHE A 114 -3.59 -4.11 11.61
N TRP A 115 -3.22 -5.13 10.84
CA TRP A 115 -3.50 -6.52 11.16
C TRP A 115 -2.21 -7.17 11.64
N SER A 116 -2.26 -7.81 12.81
CA SER A 116 -1.14 -8.58 13.33
C SER A 116 -1.46 -10.07 13.37
N HIS A 117 -0.47 -10.89 13.02
CA HIS A 117 -0.58 -12.34 13.13
C HIS A 117 -0.54 -12.83 14.59
N ASP A 118 -0.06 -12.00 15.52
CA ASP A 118 0.05 -12.32 16.95
C ASP A 118 -1.22 -12.00 17.76
N GLY A 119 -2.21 -11.34 17.15
CA GLY A 119 -3.48 -11.04 17.80
C GLY A 119 -4.18 -9.79 17.28
N PRO A 120 -5.35 -9.45 17.84
CA PRO A 120 -6.07 -8.25 17.44
C PRO A 120 -5.28 -6.98 17.80
N SER A 121 -5.21 -6.05 16.85
CA SER A 121 -4.75 -4.67 17.07
C SER A 121 -5.91 -3.70 16.87
N ASP A 122 -5.92 -2.62 17.66
CA ASP A 122 -6.87 -1.51 17.55
C ASP A 122 -6.29 -0.34 16.73
N GLU A 123 -5.08 -0.49 16.18
CA GLU A 123 -4.40 0.55 15.42
C GLU A 123 -5.08 0.78 14.07
N SER A 124 -5.42 2.05 13.82
CA SER A 124 -6.07 2.48 12.60
C SER A 124 -5.80 3.94 12.27
N TRP A 125 -5.85 4.26 10.97
CA TRP A 125 -5.68 5.60 10.43
C TRP A 125 -6.90 5.98 9.59
N PRO A 126 -7.30 7.27 9.60
CA PRO A 126 -8.51 7.72 8.95
C PRO A 126 -8.47 7.60 7.42
N ASN A 127 -7.28 7.59 6.80
CA ASN A 127 -7.09 7.42 5.37
C ASN A 127 -5.63 7.06 5.03
N LEU A 128 -5.39 6.71 3.77
CA LEU A 128 -4.07 6.36 3.22
C LEU A 128 -3.03 7.47 3.42
N ALA A 129 -3.43 8.73 3.23
CA ALA A 129 -2.53 9.88 3.36
C ALA A 129 -2.03 10.06 4.81
N THR A 130 -2.89 9.82 5.80
CA THR A 130 -2.50 9.90 7.22
C THR A 130 -1.59 8.74 7.61
N TRP A 131 -1.87 7.52 7.13
CA TRP A 131 -0.97 6.38 7.33
C TRP A 131 0.41 6.61 6.70
N ALA A 132 0.46 7.07 5.44
CA ALA A 132 1.72 7.32 4.75
C ALA A 132 2.55 8.40 5.45
N ASP A 133 1.91 9.41 6.01
CA ASP A 133 2.60 10.43 6.80
C ASP A 133 3.16 9.90 8.12
N GLU A 134 2.29 9.32 8.95
CA GLU A 134 2.65 8.98 10.33
C GLU A 134 3.55 7.75 10.37
N VAL A 135 3.20 6.71 9.60
CA VAL A 135 3.90 5.43 9.63
C VAL A 135 5.05 5.42 8.63
N TRP A 136 4.80 5.73 7.36
CA TRP A 136 5.82 5.54 6.33
C TRP A 136 6.90 6.64 6.33
N ILE A 137 6.50 7.91 6.41
CA ILE A 137 7.43 9.06 6.42
C ILE A 137 8.03 9.28 7.81
N GLN A 138 7.20 9.30 8.86
CA GLN A 138 7.66 9.65 10.21
C GLN A 138 8.11 8.45 11.06
N GLY A 139 7.78 7.21 10.66
CA GLY A 139 8.18 6.00 11.38
C GLY A 139 7.55 5.89 12.78
N LYS A 140 6.30 6.33 12.93
CA LYS A 140 5.55 6.33 14.20
C LYS A 140 4.65 5.12 14.35
#